data_AF-A0A2S9G6Y5-F1
#
_entry.id   AF-A0A2S9G6Y5-F1
#
_cell.length_a   1.000
_cell.length_b   1.000
_cell.length_c   1.000
_cell.angle_alpha   90.00
_cell.angle_beta   90.00
_cell.angle_gamma   90.00
#
_symmetry.space_group_name_H-M   'P 1'
#
loop_
_entity.id
_entity.type
_entity.pdbx_description
1 polymer ?
#
loop_
_entity_poly.entity_id
_entity_poly.type
_entity_poly.pdbx_seq_one_letter_code
_entity_poly.pdbx_strand_id
1 'polypeptide(L)'
;AVSYWQPQCPVHVIPHGAEPGVRGGRVVRPVADTDPVVLFFGVWAKYKGIDVLLEAFGRVRAEMPESRMVLAGDVGADVDLTAVL
;
A
#
# COMPACT_ATOMS: atom_id res chain seq x y z
N ALA A 1 15.82 14.33 25.38
CA ALA A 1 15.97 12.98 24.81
C ALA A 1 14.79 12.14 25.25
N VAL A 2 14.12 11.44 24.34
CA VAL A 2 13.03 10.52 24.69
C VAL A 2 13.66 9.31 25.39
N SER A 3 13.24 9.01 26.63
CA SER A 3 13.62 7.78 27.30
C SER A 3 12.61 6.69 26.96
N TYR A 4 13.09 5.57 26.43
CA TYR A 4 12.29 4.38 26.22
C TYR A 4 12.49 3.43 27.40
N TRP A 5 11.42 2.72 27.78
CA TRP A 5 11.50 1.62 28.74
C TRP A 5 12.47 0.54 28.24
N GLN A 6 13.33 0.05 29.13
CA GLN A 6 14.37 -0.95 28.81
C GLN A 6 13.93 -2.33 29.33
N PRO A 7 13.49 -3.25 28.45
CA PRO A 7 13.15 -4.60 28.87
C PRO A 7 14.35 -5.28 29.53
N GLN A 8 14.12 -5.92 30.68
CA GLN A 8 15.11 -6.74 31.40
C GLN A 8 15.01 -8.24 31.04
N CYS A 9 14.33 -8.57 29.94
CA CYS A 9 14.09 -9.92 29.47
C CYS A 9 14.52 -10.07 27.99
N PRO A 10 14.67 -11.31 27.47
CA PRO A 10 14.94 -11.53 26.06
C PRO A 10 13.86 -10.90 25.17
N VAL A 11 14.29 -10.14 24.17
CA VAL A 11 13.42 -9.56 23.15
C VAL A 11 13.56 -10.39 21.87
N HIS A 12 12.43 -10.86 21.34
CA HIS A 12 12.38 -11.59 20.08
C HIS A 12 11.62 -10.78 19.03
N VAL A 13 12.14 -10.75 17.80
CA VAL A 13 11.43 -10.18 16.65
C VAL A 13 10.79 -11.31 15.88
N ILE A 14 9.46 -11.29 15.78
CA ILE A 14 8.69 -12.26 15.00
C ILE A 14 8.06 -11.50 13.83
N PRO A 15 8.56 -11.66 12.60
CA PRO A 15 8.02 -10.94 11.45
C PRO A 15 6.63 -11.44 11.09
N HIS A 16 5.85 -10.60 10.39
CA HIS A 16 4.59 -11.04 9.81
C HIS A 16 4.80 -12.14 8.76
N GLY A 17 3.86 -13.07 8.68
CA GLY A 17 3.85 -14.11 7.64
C GLY A 17 3.64 -13.54 6.25
N ALA A 18 4.03 -14.31 5.23
CA ALA A 18 3.86 -13.93 3.84
C ALA A 18 2.51 -14.43 3.28
N GLU A 19 1.89 -13.61 2.41
CA GLU A 19 0.62 -13.92 1.73
C GLU A 19 0.56 -15.31 1.04
N PRO A 20 1.65 -15.82 0.40
CA PRO A 20 1.63 -17.13 -0.22
C PRO A 20 1.26 -18.27 0.73
N GLY A 21 1.58 -18.14 2.03
CA GLY A 21 1.22 -19.14 3.05
C GLY A 21 -0.29 -19.18 3.36
N VAL A 22 -1.01 -18.11 3.04
CA VAL A 22 -2.46 -17.97 3.28
C VAL A 22 -3.27 -18.28 2.01
N ARG A 23 -2.70 -17.99 0.83
CA ARG A 23 -3.34 -18.20 -0.48
C ARG A 23 -3.49 -19.67 -0.90
N GLY A 24 -2.69 -20.55 -0.30
CA GLY A 24 -2.57 -21.94 -0.75
C GLY A 24 -2.00 -22.07 -2.17
N GLY A 25 -2.34 -23.16 -2.87
CA GLY A 25 -1.82 -23.47 -4.21
C GLY A 25 -2.41 -22.65 -5.37
N ARG A 26 -3.16 -21.57 -5.10
CA ARG A 26 -3.81 -20.78 -6.17
C ARG A 26 -2.75 -20.02 -6.97
N VAL A 27 -2.68 -20.33 -8.27
CA VAL A 27 -1.82 -19.63 -9.24
C VAL A 27 -2.36 -18.22 -9.45
N VAL A 28 -1.47 -17.23 -9.38
CA VAL A 28 -1.78 -15.82 -9.69
C VAL A 28 -1.22 -15.52 -11.07
N ARG A 29 -2.04 -14.91 -11.93
CA ARG A 29 -1.63 -14.47 -13.26
C ARG A 29 -0.48 -13.45 -13.14
N PRO A 30 0.59 -13.57 -13.95
CA PRO A 30 1.64 -12.55 -13.99
C PRO A 30 1.08 -11.16 -14.33
N VAL A 31 1.64 -10.11 -13.74
CA VAL A 31 1.22 -8.71 -13.99
C VAL A 31 1.37 -8.30 -15.46
N ALA A 32 2.34 -8.89 -16.18
CA ALA A 32 2.55 -8.65 -17.60
C ALA A 32 1.37 -9.10 -18.48
N ASP A 33 0.52 -10.00 -17.95
CA ASP A 33 -0.64 -10.54 -18.66
C ASP A 33 -1.96 -9.85 -18.23
N THR A 34 -1.89 -8.76 -17.48
CA THR A 34 -3.07 -8.00 -17.00
C THR A 34 -3.17 -6.63 -17.70
N ASP A 35 -4.37 -6.03 -17.67
CA ASP A 35 -4.56 -4.65 -18.10
C ASP A 35 -3.67 -3.67 -17.29
N PRO A 36 -3.35 -2.47 -17.82
CA PRO A 36 -2.51 -1.48 -17.14
C PRO A 36 -3.28 -0.79 -15.99
N VAL A 37 -3.60 -1.56 -14.95
CA VAL A 37 -4.35 -1.14 -13.78
C VAL A 37 -3.48 -1.25 -12.54
N VAL A 38 -3.23 -0.12 -11.90
CA VAL A 38 -2.59 -0.06 -10.58
C VAL A 38 -3.69 -0.16 -9.52
N LEU A 39 -3.57 -1.13 -8.61
CA LEU A 39 -4.49 -1.29 -7.48
C LEU A 39 -3.76 -0.95 -6.17
N PHE A 40 -4.31 0.00 -5.44
CA PHE A 40 -4.12 0.13 -4.00
C PHE A 40 -5.38 -0.38 -3.30
N PHE A 41 -5.22 -1.23 -2.28
CA PHE A 41 -6.32 -1.73 -1.48
C PHE A 41 -5.98 -1.65 0.01
N GLY A 42 -6.88 -1.07 0.81
CA GLY A 42 -6.80 -0.99 2.26
C GLY A 42 -7.30 0.35 2.81
N VAL A 43 -7.31 0.49 4.13
CA VAL A 43 -7.64 1.78 4.77
C VAL A 43 -6.56 2.80 4.45
N TRP A 44 -6.97 3.98 4.01
CA TRP A 44 -6.07 5.08 3.71
C TRP A 44 -5.58 5.67 5.02
N ALA A 45 -4.28 5.91 5.12
CA ALA A 45 -3.69 6.57 6.28
C ALA A 45 -2.52 7.43 5.81
N LYS A 46 -2.20 8.50 6.52
CA LYS A 46 -1.12 9.42 6.13
C LYS A 46 0.20 8.71 5.88
N TYR A 47 0.52 7.73 6.73
CA TYR A 47 1.76 6.96 6.61
C TYR A 47 1.81 6.06 5.36
N LYS A 48 0.70 5.86 4.63
CA LYS A 48 0.66 5.09 3.38
C LYS A 48 1.11 5.91 2.16
N GLY A 49 1.26 7.23 2.28
CA GLY A 49 1.79 8.08 1.22
C GLY A 49 0.94 8.08 -0.06
N ILE A 50 -0.39 8.19 0.07
CA ILE A 50 -1.32 8.17 -1.07
C ILE A 50 -1.06 9.34 -2.04
N ASP A 51 -0.68 10.50 -1.51
CA ASP A 51 -0.25 11.68 -2.26
C ASP A 51 0.94 11.38 -3.17
N VAL A 52 1.97 10.72 -2.64
CA VAL A 52 3.15 10.31 -3.41
C VAL A 52 2.77 9.30 -4.50
N LEU A 53 1.87 8.38 -4.19
CA LEU A 53 1.39 7.39 -5.15
C LEU A 53 0.61 8.06 -6.31
N LEU A 54 -0.24 9.04 -6.01
CA LEU A 54 -0.99 9.82 -7.02
C LEU A 54 -0.05 10.66 -7.89
N GLU A 55 0.96 11.31 -7.30
CA GLU A 55 1.98 12.05 -8.05
C GLU A 55 2.74 11.13 -9.02
N ALA A 56 3.18 9.96 -8.54
CA ALA A 56 3.87 8.98 -9.36
C ALA A 56 2.98 8.46 -10.50
N PHE A 57 1.71 8.17 -10.20
CA PHE A 57 0.76 7.74 -11.22
C PHE A 57 0.49 8.82 -12.27
N GLY A 58 0.54 10.10 -11.90
CA GLY A 58 0.49 11.20 -12.87
C GLY A 58 1.57 11.10 -13.96
N ARG A 59 2.78 10.66 -13.59
CA ARG A 59 3.88 10.43 -14.55
C ARG A 59 3.62 9.22 -15.43
N VAL A 60 3.14 8.12 -14.86
CA VAL A 60 2.75 6.92 -15.61
C VAL A 60 1.68 7.24 -16.64
N ARG A 61 0.63 7.97 -16.24
CA ARG A 61 -0.48 8.33 -17.13
C ARG A 61 -0.07 9.28 -18.25
N ALA A 62 0.98 10.07 -18.06
CA ALA A 62 1.54 10.90 -19.13
C ALA A 62 2.19 10.07 -20.25
N GLU A 63 2.77 8.91 -19.90
CA GLU A 63 3.39 7.97 -20.86
C GLU A 63 2.41 6.91 -21.38
N MET A 64 1.44 6.49 -20.56
CA MET A 64 0.42 5.48 -20.85
C MET A 64 -0.98 6.03 -20.54
N PRO A 65 -1.59 6.80 -21.45
CA PRO A 65 -2.86 7.49 -21.20
C PRO A 65 -4.04 6.58 -20.86
N GLU A 66 -4.00 5.32 -21.29
CA GLU A 66 -5.00 4.27 -21.05
C GLU A 66 -4.88 3.61 -19.66
N SER A 67 -3.78 3.88 -18.94
CA SER A 67 -3.56 3.34 -17.60
C SER A 67 -4.61 3.84 -16.62
N ARG A 68 -4.98 2.99 -15.66
CA ARG A 68 -5.95 3.31 -14.61
C ARG A 68 -5.34 3.04 -13.24
N MET A 69 -5.73 3.86 -12.28
CA MET A 69 -5.42 3.63 -10.87
C MET A 69 -6.71 3.49 -10.08
N VAL A 70 -6.79 2.45 -9.26
CA VAL A 70 -7.90 2.18 -8.35
C VAL A 70 -7.39 2.30 -6.92
N LEU A 71 -7.94 3.25 -6.18
CA LEU A 71 -7.78 3.36 -4.74
C LEU A 71 -9.02 2.75 -4.07
N ALA A 72 -8.90 1.54 -3.50
CA ALA A 72 -9.99 0.83 -2.87
C ALA A 72 -9.83 0.78 -1.33
N GLY A 73 -10.90 1.09 -0.60
CA GLY A 73 -10.95 1.03 0.86
C GLY A 73 -11.39 2.34 1.50
N ASP A 74 -11.53 2.32 2.83
CA ASP A 74 -12.04 3.46 3.59
C ASP A 74 -10.97 4.55 3.79
N VAL A 75 -11.43 5.80 3.82
CA VAL A 75 -10.58 6.94 4.15
C VAL A 75 -10.39 6.99 5.67
N GLY A 76 -9.15 6.85 6.14
CA GLY A 76 -8.83 6.95 7.56
C GLY A 76 -9.06 8.35 8.11
N ALA A 77 -9.37 8.43 9.40
CA ALA A 77 -9.68 9.70 10.07
C ALA A 77 -8.52 10.71 10.06
N ASP A 78 -7.29 10.26 9.82
CA ASP A 78 -6.11 11.10 9.73
C ASP A 78 -5.87 11.68 8.32
N VAL A 79 -6.67 11.30 7.32
CA VAL A 79 -6.53 11.74 5.93
C VAL A 79 -7.52 12.86 5.61
N ASP A 80 -7.01 13.96 5.05
CA ASP A 80 -7.85 15.00 4.44
C ASP A 80 -8.10 14.62 2.98
N LEU A 81 -9.29 14.07 2.70
CA LEU A 81 -9.66 13.61 1.37
C LEU A 81 -9.62 14.74 0.33
N THR A 82 -10.01 15.96 0.72
CA THR A 82 -10.10 17.11 -0.20
C THR A 82 -8.71 17.63 -0.56
N ALA A 83 -7.73 17.47 0.32
CA ALA A 83 -6.35 17.82 0.02
C ALA A 83 -5.63 16.78 -0.85
N VAL A 84 -6.16 15.55 -0.93
CA VAL A 84 -5.56 14.42 -1.66
C VAL A 84 -6.13 14.26 -3.08
N LEU A 85 -7.39 14.64 -3.31
CA LEU A 85 -8.08 14.56 -4.62
C LEU A 85 -8.20 15.94 -5.29
#